data_AF-A0A7K6QC12-F1
#
_entry.id   AF-A0A7K6QC12-F1
#
_cell.length_a   1.000
_cell.length_b   1.000
_cell.length_c   1.000
_cell.angle_alpha   90.00
_cell.angle_beta   90.00
_cell.angle_gamma   90.00
#
_symmetry.space_group_name_H-M   'P 1'
#
loop_
_entity.id
_entity.type
_entity.pdbx_description
1 polymer ?
#
loop_
_entity_poly.entity_id
_entity_poly.type
_entity_poly.pdbx_seq_one_letter_code
_entity_poly.pdbx_strand_id
1 'polypeptide(L)'
;RRLRGDGLHVRVRLRRPPPAADLVFTLRESLKPHKNYVFCCQSCGDIVVKARKLLRVLPLPSENWSDLVEEWCCHPNPFARSVLHPQHGDCFLGDTFFLLNSGNESHLPGSPAVVCKRCKTILGERVSSDTIKYYVTEVIIQLAEESFSPTPRSQFVQSTVAQCLLELSSTKNTFRFIVKGDNGKTYILIWLLNSDTLLVESLGSSSSHSVFTLFGDIFMPSSGPVGTWSAVKVLYQPCIKCRNKDFADAWENDLGVHPLKFPSETCLELLLILGLSTASLPPSLQCMNSYQVRNSIY
;
A
#
# COMPACT_ATOMS: atom_id res chain seq x y z
N ARG A 1 -18.81 -1.93 -21.16
CA ARG A 1 -17.74 -1.01 -21.65
C ARG A 1 -16.57 -1.85 -22.13
N ARG A 2 -16.06 -1.64 -23.35
CA ARG A 2 -14.87 -2.36 -23.87
C ARG A 2 -13.64 -1.89 -23.08
N LEU A 3 -12.96 -2.79 -22.37
CA LEU A 3 -11.57 -2.57 -21.97
C LEU A 3 -10.73 -2.65 -23.26
N ARG A 4 -10.24 -1.52 -23.77
CA ARG A 4 -9.19 -1.56 -24.81
C ARG A 4 -7.96 -2.23 -24.16
N GLY A 5 -7.50 -3.31 -24.80
CA GLY A 5 -6.54 -4.26 -24.24
C GLY A 5 -5.10 -3.76 -24.22
N ASP A 6 -4.84 -2.67 -23.52
CA ASP A 6 -3.48 -2.15 -23.29
C ASP A 6 -3.01 -2.32 -21.84
N GLY A 7 -3.81 -3.00 -20.99
CA GLY A 7 -3.47 -3.26 -19.60
C GLY A 7 -2.45 -4.37 -19.45
N LEU A 8 -1.45 -4.15 -18.60
CA LEU A 8 -0.40 -5.11 -18.29
C LEU A 8 -0.86 -6.03 -17.14
N HIS A 9 -0.64 -7.33 -17.28
CA HIS A 9 -1.03 -8.35 -16.28
C HIS A 9 0.09 -8.63 -15.28
N VAL A 10 -0.25 -8.70 -13.98
CA VAL A 10 0.73 -8.92 -12.89
C VAL A 10 0.18 -9.79 -11.77
N ARG A 11 1.10 -10.40 -11.00
CA ARG A 11 0.86 -10.96 -9.67
C ARG A 11 1.69 -10.19 -8.62
N VAL A 12 1.05 -9.64 -7.60
CA VAL A 12 1.67 -8.87 -6.51
C VAL A 12 1.73 -9.78 -5.27
N ARG A 13 2.93 -10.10 -4.77
CA ARG A 13 3.16 -11.00 -3.63
C ARG A 13 2.60 -10.42 -2.33
N LEU A 14 2.07 -11.31 -1.50
CA LEU A 14 1.73 -11.10 -0.09
C LEU A 14 2.81 -11.75 0.78
N ARG A 15 3.00 -11.21 1.99
CA ARG A 15 3.94 -11.75 2.96
C ARG A 15 3.65 -13.22 3.26
N ARG A 16 4.70 -13.99 3.54
CA ARG A 16 4.64 -15.39 3.99
C ARG A 16 3.64 -15.52 5.16
N PRO A 17 2.58 -16.35 5.05
CA PRO A 17 1.78 -16.68 6.22
C PRO A 17 2.63 -17.53 7.19
N PRO A 18 2.52 -17.35 8.51
CA PRO A 18 2.92 -18.39 9.46
C PRO A 18 2.12 -19.68 9.16
N PRO A 19 2.57 -20.87 9.61
CA PRO A 19 1.88 -22.12 9.33
C PRO A 19 0.60 -22.22 10.19
N ALA A 20 -0.47 -21.58 9.75
CA ALA A 20 -1.87 -21.90 10.07
C ALA A 20 -2.78 -20.99 9.24
N ALA A 21 -3.90 -21.54 8.80
CA ALA A 21 -4.91 -20.89 7.98
C ALA A 21 -5.38 -19.56 8.59
N ASP A 22 -5.05 -18.45 7.94
CA ASP A 22 -5.92 -17.30 7.67
C ASP A 22 -5.14 -16.32 6.77
N LEU A 23 -5.61 -16.18 5.54
CA LEU A 23 -4.87 -15.64 4.39
C LEU A 23 -4.81 -14.10 4.33
N VAL A 24 -5.24 -13.43 5.40
CA VAL A 24 -5.34 -11.97 5.48
C VAL A 24 -4.75 -11.54 6.81
N PHE A 25 -3.51 -11.05 6.79
CA PHE A 25 -2.90 -10.39 7.93
C PHE A 25 -2.84 -8.91 7.59
N THR A 26 -3.94 -8.19 7.83
CA THR A 26 -3.96 -6.74 7.61
C THR A 26 -3.24 -6.02 8.73
N LEU A 27 -2.73 -4.81 8.45
CA LEU A 27 -2.18 -3.93 9.48
C LEU A 27 -3.22 -3.70 10.61
N ARG A 28 -4.51 -3.62 10.25
CA ARG A 28 -5.61 -3.48 11.21
C ARG A 28 -5.77 -4.68 12.14
N GLU A 29 -5.71 -5.89 11.62
CA GLU A 29 -5.82 -7.12 12.44
C GLU A 29 -4.55 -7.40 13.26
N SER A 30 -3.40 -6.90 12.80
CA SER A 30 -2.12 -7.09 13.48
C SER A 30 -1.96 -6.24 14.75
N LEU A 31 -2.59 -5.07 14.80
CA LEU A 31 -2.44 -4.13 15.89
C LEU A 31 -3.51 -4.36 16.96
N LYS A 32 -3.08 -4.82 18.13
CA LYS A 32 -3.96 -5.12 19.27
C LYS A 32 -3.85 -4.02 20.32
N PRO A 33 -4.97 -3.59 20.92
CA PRO A 33 -4.93 -2.64 22.03
C PRO A 33 -4.21 -3.24 23.24
N HIS A 34 -3.69 -2.36 24.08
CA HIS A 34 -2.91 -2.62 25.28
C HIS A 34 -1.60 -3.38 25.07
N LYS A 35 -1.09 -3.44 23.84
CA LYS A 35 0.25 -3.94 23.50
C LYS A 35 1.22 -2.80 23.25
N ASN A 36 2.51 -3.09 23.44
CA ASN A 36 3.61 -2.15 23.21
C ASN A 36 4.16 -2.35 21.81
N TYR A 37 4.25 -1.26 21.05
CA TYR A 37 4.78 -1.27 19.69
C TYR A 37 5.94 -0.30 19.53
N VAL A 38 6.91 -0.70 18.70
CA VAL A 38 8.01 0.15 18.22
C VAL A 38 7.76 0.42 16.73
N PHE A 39 8.05 1.64 16.31
CA PHE A 39 7.86 2.07 14.93
C PHE A 39 9.22 2.37 14.33
N CYS A 40 9.57 1.68 13.25
CA CYS A 40 10.89 1.72 12.64
C CYS A 40 10.80 2.24 11.21
N CYS A 41 11.78 3.04 10.79
CA CYS A 41 11.93 3.45 9.41
C CYS A 41 12.20 2.20 8.57
N GLN A 42 11.36 1.97 7.56
CA GLN A 42 11.50 0.82 6.69
C GLN A 42 12.87 0.85 5.97
N SER A 43 13.33 2.02 5.52
CA SER A 43 14.52 2.14 4.66
C SER A 43 15.84 1.88 5.38
N CYS A 44 15.93 2.14 6.69
CA CYS A 44 17.20 2.00 7.43
C CYS A 44 17.09 1.30 8.79
N GLY A 45 15.88 0.92 9.22
CA GLY A 45 15.61 0.26 10.50
C GLY A 45 15.70 1.17 11.73
N ASP A 46 15.96 2.48 11.57
CA ASP A 46 16.06 3.41 12.71
C ASP A 46 14.73 3.56 13.44
N ILE A 47 14.76 3.66 14.77
CA ILE A 47 13.55 3.81 15.59
C ILE A 47 13.00 5.22 15.41
N VAL A 48 11.80 5.30 14.83
CA VAL A 48 11.07 6.54 14.56
C VAL A 48 10.23 6.93 15.78
N VAL A 49 9.54 5.95 16.37
CA VAL A 49 8.79 6.12 17.62
C VAL A 49 9.19 5.01 18.56
N LYS A 50 9.65 5.39 19.76
CA LYS A 50 10.03 4.46 20.83
C LYS A 50 8.83 3.60 21.25
N ALA A 51 9.12 2.52 21.98
CA ALA A 51 8.12 1.59 22.49
C ALA A 51 6.96 2.36 23.17
N ARG A 52 5.76 2.21 22.60
CA ARG A 52 4.56 2.90 23.04
C ARG A 52 3.42 1.91 23.21
N LYS A 53 2.72 2.01 24.35
CA LYS A 53 1.48 1.27 24.56
C LYS A 53 0.35 1.93 23.76
N LEU A 54 -0.25 1.17 22.84
CA LEU A 54 -1.46 1.61 22.15
C LEU A 54 -2.66 1.25 23.02
N LEU A 55 -3.39 2.23 23.55
CA LEU A 55 -4.60 2.02 24.34
C LEU A 55 -5.79 1.70 23.44
N ARG A 56 -5.93 2.41 22.32
CA ARG A 56 -6.96 2.18 21.32
C ARG A 56 -6.35 2.15 19.94
N VAL A 57 -6.83 1.22 19.12
CA VAL A 57 -6.52 1.13 17.70
C VAL A 57 -7.86 1.25 16.98
N LEU A 58 -8.08 2.34 16.26
CA LEU A 58 -9.39 2.66 15.67
C LEU A 58 -9.24 2.88 14.17
N PRO A 59 -10.03 2.20 13.31
CA PRO A 59 -10.05 2.52 11.89
C PRO A 59 -10.64 3.91 11.70
N LEU A 60 -10.00 4.73 10.87
CA LEU A 60 -10.61 5.97 10.41
C LEU A 60 -11.70 5.64 9.39
N PRO A 61 -12.78 6.43 9.34
CA PRO A 61 -13.58 6.49 8.14
C PRO A 61 -12.63 6.80 6.96
N SER A 62 -12.76 6.03 5.86
CA SER A 62 -12.17 6.34 4.55
C SER A 62 -12.11 7.85 4.21
N GLU A 63 -11.04 8.29 3.56
CA GLU A 63 -10.81 9.72 3.30
C GLU A 63 -11.97 10.42 2.54
N ASN A 64 -12.82 9.68 1.82
CA ASN A 64 -13.95 10.23 1.08
C ASN A 64 -15.26 10.32 1.88
N TRP A 65 -15.31 9.87 3.14
CA TRP A 65 -16.59 9.94 3.89
C TRP A 65 -17.06 11.36 4.10
N SER A 66 -16.17 12.33 4.37
CA SER A 66 -16.58 13.72 4.55
C SER A 66 -17.26 14.29 3.31
N ASP A 67 -16.76 13.94 2.13
CA ASP A 67 -17.28 14.42 0.84
C ASP A 67 -18.63 13.75 0.51
N LEU A 68 -18.80 12.48 0.91
CA LEU A 68 -20.05 11.73 0.74
C LEU A 68 -21.14 12.13 1.76
N VAL A 69 -20.76 12.60 2.94
CA VAL A 69 -21.72 12.98 3.99
C VAL A 69 -22.55 14.20 3.58
N GLU A 70 -21.98 15.13 2.82
CA GLU A 70 -22.71 16.30 2.30
C GLU A 70 -23.80 15.91 1.28
N GLU A 71 -23.64 14.78 0.57
CA GLU A 71 -24.62 14.28 -0.38
C GLU A 71 -25.70 13.39 0.26
N TRP A 72 -25.41 12.80 1.42
CA TRP A 72 -26.25 11.77 2.05
C TRP A 72 -27.04 12.28 3.25
N CYS A 73 -26.58 13.33 3.92
CA CYS A 73 -27.27 13.86 5.09
C CYS A 73 -28.30 14.92 4.71
N CYS A 74 -29.53 14.78 5.22
CA CYS A 74 -30.59 15.79 5.11
C CYS A 74 -30.30 17.06 5.95
N HIS A 75 -29.15 17.13 6.61
CA HIS A 75 -28.69 18.24 7.44
C HIS A 75 -27.18 18.41 7.26
N PRO A 76 -26.62 19.60 7.56
CA PRO A 76 -25.18 19.82 7.49
C PRO A 76 -24.42 18.74 8.26
N ASN A 77 -23.28 18.31 7.70
CA ASN A 77 -22.46 17.25 8.28
C ASN A 77 -22.07 17.63 9.72
N PRO A 78 -22.53 16.87 10.74
CA PRO A 78 -22.25 17.19 12.15
C PRO A 78 -20.76 17.03 12.51
N PHE A 79 -19.97 16.44 11.61
CA PHE A 79 -18.54 16.23 11.74
C PHE A 79 -17.69 17.14 10.82
N ALA A 80 -18.30 18.06 10.04
CA ALA A 80 -17.59 18.93 9.10
C ALA A 80 -16.47 19.77 9.73
N ARG A 81 -16.51 19.98 11.06
CA ARG A 81 -15.51 20.75 11.82
C ARG A 81 -14.68 19.89 12.78
N SER A 82 -14.91 18.59 12.80
CA SER A 82 -14.35 17.66 13.77
C SER A 82 -13.22 16.87 13.13
N VAL A 83 -12.01 17.43 13.09
CA VAL A 83 -10.83 16.67 12.68
C VAL A 83 -10.53 15.61 13.75
N LEU A 84 -10.56 14.34 13.36
CA LEU A 84 -10.30 13.23 14.27
C LEU A 84 -8.80 13.14 14.60
N HIS A 85 -8.42 13.69 15.74
CA HIS A 85 -7.04 13.65 16.25
C HIS A 85 -6.87 12.53 17.29
N PRO A 86 -5.82 11.68 17.17
CA PRO A 86 -5.54 10.67 18.18
C PRO A 86 -5.10 11.32 19.50
N GLN A 87 -5.65 10.85 20.62
CA GLN A 87 -5.14 11.20 21.93
C GLN A 87 -3.83 10.46 22.23
N HIS A 88 -3.21 10.78 23.36
CA HIS A 88 -2.04 10.05 23.81
C HIS A 88 -2.35 8.56 24.02
N GLY A 89 -1.69 7.70 23.24
CA GLY A 89 -1.91 6.25 23.27
C GLY A 89 -2.94 5.74 22.26
N ASP A 90 -3.58 6.62 21.49
CA ASP A 90 -4.40 6.20 20.35
C ASP A 90 -3.55 5.97 19.10
N CYS A 91 -3.98 5.02 18.28
CA CYS A 91 -3.52 4.83 16.91
C CYS A 91 -4.75 4.78 15.99
N PHE A 92 -4.86 5.75 15.08
CA PHE A 92 -5.95 5.77 14.11
C PHE A 92 -5.47 5.24 12.75
N LEU A 93 -6.20 4.32 12.14
CA LEU A 93 -5.77 3.59 10.95
C LEU A 93 -6.56 4.02 9.71
N GLY A 94 -5.90 4.75 8.81
CA GLY A 94 -6.37 4.98 7.45
C GLY A 94 -6.06 3.78 6.53
N ASP A 95 -6.45 3.91 5.27
CA ASP A 95 -6.25 2.84 4.27
C ASP A 95 -4.76 2.70 3.86
N THR A 96 -4.02 3.81 3.84
CA THR A 96 -2.59 3.86 3.43
C THR A 96 -1.70 4.61 4.42
N PHE A 97 -2.23 4.90 5.60
CA PHE A 97 -1.51 5.64 6.64
C PHE A 97 -2.05 5.30 8.03
N PHE A 98 -1.32 5.71 9.06
CA PHE A 98 -1.83 5.73 10.43
C PHE A 98 -1.48 7.04 11.12
N LEU A 99 -2.31 7.47 12.07
CA LEU A 99 -2.12 8.67 12.86
C LEU A 99 -1.69 8.31 14.27
N LEU A 100 -0.67 9.00 14.76
CA LEU A 100 -0.25 8.95 16.15
C LEU A 100 -0.18 10.36 16.72
N ASN A 101 -0.46 10.47 18.02
CA ASN A 101 -0.18 11.68 18.75
C ASN A 101 1.35 11.84 18.90
N SER A 102 1.94 12.99 18.55
CA SER A 102 3.39 13.24 18.64
C SER A 102 3.92 13.28 20.07
N GLY A 103 3.04 13.41 21.07
CA GLY A 103 3.42 13.67 22.45
C GLY A 103 4.18 15.00 22.59
N ASN A 104 4.99 15.10 23.65
CA ASN A 104 5.82 16.28 23.92
C ASN A 104 7.13 16.30 23.11
N GLU A 105 7.30 15.43 22.11
CA GLU A 105 8.50 15.46 21.29
C GLU A 105 8.50 16.74 20.43
N SER A 106 9.41 17.65 20.76
CA SER A 106 9.67 18.90 20.07
C SER A 106 10.28 18.63 18.70
N HIS A 107 9.44 18.30 17.73
CA HIS A 107 9.85 18.37 16.33
C HIS A 107 10.05 19.83 15.92
N LEU A 108 10.98 20.05 15.00
CA LEU A 108 11.34 21.38 14.51
C LEU A 108 10.09 22.14 14.02
N PRO A 109 9.79 23.34 14.54
CA PRO A 109 8.69 24.15 14.05
C PRO A 109 8.99 24.59 12.62
N GLY A 110 8.20 24.12 11.65
CA GLY A 110 8.17 24.71 10.30
C GLY A 110 8.11 23.75 9.11
N SER A 111 8.48 22.46 9.25
CA SER A 111 8.41 21.51 8.12
C SER A 111 7.15 20.62 8.22
N PRO A 112 6.27 20.60 7.21
CA PRO A 112 5.10 19.71 7.19
C PRO A 112 5.51 18.23 7.03
N ALA A 113 6.68 17.94 6.46
CA ALA A 113 7.17 16.57 6.30
C ALA A 113 7.83 16.03 7.57
N VAL A 114 7.53 14.76 7.90
CA VAL A 114 8.21 14.00 8.95
C VAL A 114 9.24 13.10 8.31
N VAL A 115 10.51 13.27 8.68
CA VAL A 115 11.65 12.57 8.06
C VAL A 115 12.38 11.67 9.06
N CYS A 116 12.94 10.58 8.57
CA CYS A 116 13.83 9.73 9.36
C CYS A 116 15.09 10.51 9.77
N LYS A 117 15.45 10.45 11.06
CA LYS A 117 16.63 11.15 11.59
C LYS A 117 17.93 10.61 10.98
N ARG A 118 18.00 9.31 10.73
CA ARG A 118 19.16 8.60 10.15
C ARG A 118 19.27 8.76 8.63
N CYS A 119 18.32 8.26 7.85
CA CYS A 119 18.43 8.20 6.38
C CYS A 119 17.74 9.36 5.62
N LYS A 120 17.07 10.27 6.33
CA LYS A 120 16.37 11.44 5.77
C LYS A 120 15.17 11.14 4.85
N THR A 121 14.81 9.88 4.65
CA THR A 121 13.59 9.47 3.94
C THR A 121 12.36 10.09 4.60
N ILE A 122 11.40 10.53 3.79
CA ILE A 122 10.10 11.01 4.25
C ILE A 122 9.29 9.83 4.77
N LEU A 123 8.82 9.91 6.01
CA LEU A 123 8.05 8.87 6.68
C LEU A 123 6.56 9.20 6.74
N GLY A 124 6.22 10.48 6.58
CA GLY A 124 4.90 10.98 6.89
C GLY A 124 4.80 12.49 6.82
N GLU A 125 3.69 13.01 7.32
CA GLU A 125 3.34 14.43 7.35
C GLU A 125 2.73 14.82 8.69
N ARG A 126 2.97 16.06 9.10
CA ARG A 126 2.39 16.66 10.29
C ARG A 126 1.02 17.21 9.95
N VAL A 127 -0.02 16.66 10.60
CA VAL A 127 -1.42 17.08 10.39
C VAL A 127 -1.77 18.26 11.31
N SER A 128 -1.27 18.25 12.54
CA SER A 128 -1.47 19.31 13.54
C SER A 128 -0.24 19.45 14.44
N SER A 129 -0.30 20.32 15.44
CA SER A 129 0.77 20.46 16.45
C SER A 129 1.06 19.15 17.20
N ASP A 130 0.06 18.30 17.38
CA ASP A 130 0.12 17.09 18.19
C ASP A 130 -0.16 15.81 17.40
N THR A 131 -0.45 15.87 16.10
CA THR A 131 -0.79 14.70 15.27
C THR A 131 0.17 14.54 14.11
N ILE A 132 0.73 13.34 13.99
CA ILE A 132 1.57 12.92 12.87
C ILE A 132 0.89 11.80 12.11
N LYS A 133 0.84 11.94 10.79
CA LYS A 133 0.45 10.90 9.83
C LYS A 133 1.70 10.20 9.32
N TYR A 134 1.76 8.88 9.45
CA TYR A 134 2.82 8.05 8.89
C TYR A 134 2.29 7.19 7.75
N TYR A 135 3.05 7.07 6.66
CA TYR A 135 2.70 6.20 5.55
C TYR A 135 3.02 4.73 5.90
N VAL A 136 2.06 3.83 5.64
CA VAL A 136 2.24 2.38 5.92
C VAL A 136 3.36 1.74 5.10
N THR A 137 3.79 2.39 4.01
CA THR A 137 4.89 1.95 3.14
C THR A 137 6.27 2.39 3.63
N GLU A 138 6.35 3.35 4.56
CA GLU A 138 7.61 3.93 5.03
C GLU A 138 7.96 3.55 6.47
N VAL A 139 6.97 3.11 7.26
CA VAL A 139 7.14 2.77 8.67
C VAL A 139 6.66 1.35 8.96
N ILE A 140 7.55 0.56 9.54
CA ILE A 140 7.26 -0.79 10.03
C ILE A 140 6.78 -0.66 11.48
N ILE A 141 5.66 -1.31 11.80
CA ILE A 141 5.15 -1.41 13.18
C ILE A 141 5.45 -2.82 13.71
N GLN A 142 6.13 -2.91 14.85
CA GLN A 142 6.53 -4.17 15.47
C GLN A 142 6.12 -4.21 16.93
N LEU A 143 5.75 -5.39 17.42
CA LEU A 143 5.63 -5.62 18.86
C LEU A 143 7.00 -5.41 19.50
N ALA A 144 7.04 -4.72 20.65
CA ALA A 144 8.30 -4.41 21.32
C ALA A 144 9.10 -5.65 21.77
N GLU A 145 8.45 -6.82 21.83
CA GLU A 145 9.04 -8.11 22.21
C GLU A 145 9.55 -8.92 21.02
N GLU A 146 9.22 -8.53 19.78
CA GLU A 146 9.63 -9.25 18.57
C GLU A 146 10.98 -8.78 18.04
N SER A 147 11.78 -9.70 17.50
CA SER A 147 13.04 -9.35 16.85
C SER A 147 12.79 -8.71 15.48
N PHE A 148 13.50 -7.60 15.21
CA PHE A 148 13.44 -6.94 13.93
C PHE A 148 14.04 -7.86 12.84
N SER A 149 13.23 -8.26 11.88
CA SER A 149 13.71 -8.89 10.64
C SER A 149 13.60 -7.88 9.48
N PRO A 150 14.73 -7.44 8.89
CA PRO A 150 14.68 -6.55 7.74
C PRO A 150 14.02 -7.26 6.57
N THR A 151 12.93 -6.68 6.07
CA THR A 151 12.33 -7.09 4.80
C THR A 151 12.85 -6.16 3.70
N PRO A 152 13.30 -6.69 2.55
CA PRO A 152 13.69 -5.86 1.40
C PRO A 152 12.59 -4.85 1.02
N ARG A 153 12.99 -3.63 0.62
CA ARG A 153 12.04 -2.53 0.30
C ARG A 153 10.97 -2.95 -0.70
N SER A 154 11.38 -3.57 -1.79
CA SER A 154 10.49 -4.01 -2.86
C SER A 154 9.44 -5.01 -2.35
N GLN A 155 9.86 -6.01 -1.57
CA GLN A 155 8.97 -7.00 -0.98
C GLN A 155 8.02 -6.36 0.05
N PHE A 156 8.50 -5.38 0.82
CA PHE A 156 7.68 -4.66 1.77
C PHE A 156 6.57 -3.87 1.07
N VAL A 157 6.90 -3.04 0.07
CA VAL A 157 5.90 -2.30 -0.72
C VAL A 157 4.90 -3.25 -1.36
N GLN A 158 5.40 -4.29 -2.01
CA GLN A 158 4.57 -5.23 -2.72
C GLN A 158 3.55 -5.87 -1.77
N SER A 159 4.01 -6.31 -0.60
CA SER A 159 3.16 -6.93 0.43
C SER A 159 2.16 -5.93 1.01
N THR A 160 2.61 -4.73 1.39
CA THR A 160 1.76 -3.70 1.98
C THR A 160 0.68 -3.24 1.01
N VAL A 161 1.02 -2.98 -0.25
CA VAL A 161 0.05 -2.59 -1.28
C VAL A 161 -0.92 -3.74 -1.58
N ALA A 162 -0.44 -4.98 -1.69
CA ALA A 162 -1.33 -6.13 -1.88
C ALA A 162 -2.31 -6.30 -0.72
N GLN A 163 -1.87 -6.11 0.52
CA GLN A 163 -2.74 -6.12 1.70
C GLN A 163 -3.78 -5.01 1.64
N CYS A 164 -3.40 -3.78 1.29
CA CYS A 164 -4.36 -2.68 1.09
C CYS A 164 -5.42 -3.04 0.04
N LEU A 165 -5.01 -3.58 -1.12
CA LEU A 165 -5.93 -3.98 -2.18
C LEU A 165 -6.92 -5.06 -1.71
N LEU A 166 -6.44 -6.08 -1.00
CA LEU A 166 -7.28 -7.13 -0.44
C LEU A 166 -8.28 -6.58 0.58
N GLU A 167 -7.81 -5.84 1.59
CA GLU A 167 -8.64 -5.31 2.67
C GLU A 167 -9.75 -4.40 2.11
N LEU A 168 -9.41 -3.55 1.14
CA LEU A 168 -10.37 -2.64 0.55
C LEU A 168 -11.35 -3.36 -0.37
N SER A 169 -10.90 -4.40 -1.07
CA SER A 169 -11.82 -5.22 -1.87
C SER A 169 -12.84 -5.96 -1.02
N SER A 170 -12.44 -6.47 0.16
CA SER A 170 -13.36 -7.16 1.06
C SER A 170 -14.27 -6.20 1.82
N THR A 171 -13.74 -5.08 2.31
CA THR A 171 -14.50 -4.13 3.15
C THR A 171 -15.37 -3.17 2.35
N LYS A 172 -14.95 -2.78 1.15
CA LYS A 172 -15.65 -1.78 0.31
C LYS A 172 -16.23 -2.35 -0.98
N ASN A 173 -16.08 -3.66 -1.22
CA ASN A 173 -16.54 -4.33 -2.43
C ASN A 173 -16.05 -3.64 -3.73
N THR A 174 -14.82 -3.12 -3.70
CA THR A 174 -14.19 -2.41 -4.83
C THR A 174 -13.00 -3.18 -5.36
N PHE A 175 -12.91 -3.25 -6.68
CA PHE A 175 -11.83 -3.97 -7.38
C PHE A 175 -11.06 -3.03 -8.32
N ARG A 176 -11.30 -1.73 -8.22
CA ARG A 176 -10.69 -0.70 -9.07
C ARG A 176 -10.06 0.35 -8.18
N PHE A 177 -8.78 0.62 -8.39
CA PHE A 177 -7.99 1.48 -7.52
C PHE A 177 -7.18 2.49 -8.32
N ILE A 178 -7.09 3.71 -7.81
CA ILE A 178 -6.19 4.75 -8.34
C ILE A 178 -5.06 4.94 -7.35
N VAL A 179 -3.82 4.72 -7.78
CA VAL A 179 -2.63 5.06 -7.00
C VAL A 179 -2.28 6.53 -7.26
N LYS A 180 -2.38 7.36 -6.22
CA LYS A 180 -2.05 8.79 -6.24
C LYS A 180 -0.83 9.08 -5.38
N GLY A 181 0.00 10.00 -5.85
CA GLY A 181 1.09 10.57 -5.05
C GLY A 181 0.57 11.57 -4.02
N ASP A 182 1.40 11.87 -3.03
CA ASP A 182 1.27 13.01 -2.12
C ASP A 182 1.20 14.37 -2.85
N ASN A 183 1.72 14.45 -4.08
CA ASN A 183 1.56 15.59 -4.98
C ASN A 183 0.19 15.67 -5.69
N GLY A 184 -0.75 14.77 -5.38
CA GLY A 184 -2.10 14.72 -5.96
C GLY A 184 -2.18 14.09 -7.35
N LYS A 185 -1.05 13.77 -8.00
CA LYS A 185 -1.03 13.20 -9.35
C LYS A 185 -1.38 11.71 -9.33
N THR A 186 -2.08 11.27 -10.36
CA THR A 186 -2.38 9.84 -10.61
C THR A 186 -1.20 9.15 -11.28
N TYR A 187 -0.70 8.07 -10.67
CA TYR A 187 0.46 7.30 -11.16
C TYR A 187 0.06 5.98 -11.82
N ILE A 188 -0.91 5.26 -11.25
CA ILE A 188 -1.26 3.91 -11.68
C ILE A 188 -2.77 3.69 -11.51
N LEU A 189 -3.43 3.14 -12.53
CA LEU A 189 -4.76 2.56 -12.41
C LEU A 189 -4.61 1.06 -12.21
N ILE A 190 -5.29 0.48 -11.23
CA ILE A 190 -5.19 -0.94 -10.87
C ILE A 190 -6.58 -1.56 -10.86
N TRP A 191 -6.71 -2.72 -11.51
CA TRP A 191 -7.84 -3.62 -11.33
C TRP A 191 -7.37 -4.86 -10.59
N LEU A 192 -8.02 -5.18 -9.48
CA LEU A 192 -7.83 -6.46 -8.80
C LEU A 192 -8.61 -7.54 -9.55
N LEU A 193 -7.91 -8.52 -10.11
CA LEU A 193 -8.50 -9.61 -10.90
C LEU A 193 -8.72 -10.88 -10.07
N ASN A 194 -7.79 -11.19 -9.17
CA ASN A 194 -7.87 -12.36 -8.30
C ASN A 194 -7.05 -12.14 -7.03
N SER A 195 -7.55 -12.59 -5.88
CA SER A 195 -6.87 -12.61 -4.58
C SER A 195 -6.24 -13.96 -4.24
N ASP A 196 -6.66 -15.03 -4.90
CA ASP A 196 -6.42 -16.41 -4.44
C ASP A 196 -5.27 -17.07 -5.21
N THR A 197 -4.30 -16.29 -5.69
CA THR A 197 -3.20 -16.82 -6.49
C THR A 197 -2.05 -17.25 -5.60
N LEU A 198 -1.60 -18.50 -5.73
CA LEU A 198 -0.38 -18.98 -5.10
C LEU A 198 0.78 -18.96 -6.10
N LEU A 199 1.92 -18.42 -5.67
CA LEU A 199 3.19 -18.46 -6.37
C LEU A 199 4.08 -19.51 -5.74
N VAL A 200 4.55 -20.45 -6.54
CA VAL A 200 5.54 -21.45 -6.14
C VAL A 200 6.85 -21.09 -6.81
N GLU A 201 7.89 -20.82 -6.03
CA GLU A 201 9.23 -20.62 -6.56
C GLU A 201 10.06 -21.89 -6.38
N SER A 202 10.51 -22.46 -7.50
CA SER A 202 11.55 -23.48 -7.52
C SER A 202 12.90 -22.78 -7.52
N LEU A 203 13.80 -23.18 -6.61
CA LEU A 203 15.16 -22.66 -6.53
C LEU A 203 15.96 -23.19 -7.72
N GLY A 204 15.90 -22.51 -8.87
CA GLY A 204 16.77 -22.81 -10.00
C GLY A 204 18.22 -22.54 -9.63
N SER A 205 19.13 -23.48 -9.93
CA SER A 205 20.57 -23.32 -9.71
C SER A 205 21.09 -22.06 -10.42
N SER A 206 21.48 -21.04 -9.66
CA SER A 206 21.98 -19.78 -10.24
C SER A 206 23.42 -19.94 -10.72
N SER A 207 23.65 -19.83 -12.03
CA SER A 207 24.95 -19.35 -12.51
C SER A 207 25.04 -17.84 -12.27
N SER A 208 26.15 -17.43 -11.69
CA SER A 208 26.44 -16.07 -11.24
C SER A 208 26.58 -15.10 -12.41
N HIS A 209 25.62 -14.19 -12.59
CA HIS A 209 25.87 -12.92 -13.28
C HIS A 209 25.38 -11.77 -12.39
N SER A 210 26.33 -11.20 -11.65
CA SER A 210 26.14 -10.00 -10.85
C SER A 210 26.04 -8.77 -11.75
N VAL A 211 24.82 -8.42 -12.15
CA VAL A 211 24.53 -7.07 -12.65
C VAL A 211 24.22 -6.20 -11.44
N PHE A 212 25.11 -5.26 -11.12
CA PHE A 212 24.88 -4.20 -10.14
C PHE A 212 23.57 -3.48 -10.49
N THR A 213 22.51 -3.76 -9.73
CA THR A 213 21.26 -2.99 -9.79
C THR A 213 21.33 -1.90 -8.72
N LEU A 214 20.96 -0.67 -9.09
CA LEU A 214 21.09 0.54 -8.27
C LEU A 214 20.27 0.52 -6.96
N PHE A 215 19.50 -0.54 -6.73
CA PHE A 215 18.67 -0.77 -5.54
C PHE A 215 18.86 -2.22 -5.12
N GLY A 216 19.47 -2.42 -3.94
CA GLY A 216 19.84 -3.73 -3.42
C GLY A 216 18.66 -4.70 -3.34
N ASP A 217 18.91 -5.91 -3.85
CA ASP A 217 18.13 -7.13 -3.64
C ASP A 217 16.67 -7.11 -4.09
N ILE A 218 16.46 -6.96 -5.41
CA ILE A 218 15.18 -7.32 -6.04
C ILE A 218 14.96 -8.85 -6.05
N PHE A 219 16.03 -9.65 -5.98
CA PHE A 219 15.95 -11.11 -5.99
C PHE A 219 17.15 -11.76 -5.29
N MET A 220 17.41 -11.49 -4.01
CA MET A 220 18.27 -12.40 -3.25
C MET A 220 17.43 -13.61 -2.81
N PRO A 221 17.70 -14.82 -3.33
CA PRO A 221 17.02 -16.01 -2.86
C PRO A 221 17.48 -16.26 -1.43
N SER A 222 16.59 -16.05 -0.46
CA SER A 222 16.81 -16.56 0.89
C SER A 222 16.99 -18.08 0.78
N SER A 223 18.14 -18.61 1.20
CA SER A 223 18.40 -20.04 1.28
C SER A 223 17.40 -20.68 2.25
N GLY A 224 16.31 -21.22 1.73
CA GLY A 224 15.22 -21.81 2.48
C GLY A 224 14.38 -22.73 1.60
N PRO A 225 13.54 -23.60 2.21
CA PRO A 225 12.70 -24.55 1.48
C PRO A 225 11.77 -23.84 0.49
N VAL A 226 11.39 -24.55 -0.60
CA VAL A 226 10.44 -24.11 -1.64
C VAL A 226 9.31 -23.29 -1.02
N GLY A 227 9.31 -21.99 -1.33
CA GLY A 227 8.37 -21.05 -0.75
C GLY A 227 7.09 -20.99 -1.57
N THR A 228 5.95 -21.29 -0.94
CA THR A 228 4.64 -20.91 -1.47
C THR A 228 4.28 -19.53 -0.94
N TRP A 229 4.02 -18.59 -1.85
CA TRP A 229 3.65 -17.21 -1.53
C TRP A 229 2.22 -16.96 -1.99
N SER A 230 1.40 -16.32 -1.16
CA SER A 230 0.14 -15.77 -1.66
C SER A 230 0.42 -14.55 -2.53
N ALA A 231 -0.39 -14.31 -3.54
CA ALA A 231 -0.25 -13.19 -4.45
C ALA A 231 -1.61 -12.76 -4.99
N VAL A 232 -1.75 -11.47 -5.25
CA VAL A 232 -2.93 -10.91 -5.92
C VAL A 232 -2.64 -10.69 -7.40
N LYS A 233 -3.51 -11.18 -8.27
CA LYS A 233 -3.44 -10.90 -9.70
C LYS A 233 -4.09 -9.55 -9.99
N VAL A 234 -3.35 -8.65 -10.63
CA VAL A 234 -3.84 -7.32 -11.00
C VAL A 234 -3.65 -7.06 -12.49
N LEU A 235 -4.53 -6.24 -13.05
CA LEU A 235 -4.28 -5.49 -14.27
C LEU A 235 -3.84 -4.09 -13.85
N TYR A 236 -2.86 -3.50 -14.51
CA TYR A 236 -2.48 -2.12 -14.24
C TYR A 236 -2.23 -1.32 -15.51
N GLN A 237 -2.43 -0.01 -15.39
CA GLN A 237 -2.20 0.96 -16.43
C GLN A 237 -1.39 2.15 -15.87
N PRO A 238 -0.18 2.42 -16.37
CA PRO A 238 0.61 3.57 -15.92
C PRO A 238 0.04 4.90 -16.44
N CYS A 239 0.01 5.91 -15.57
CA CYS A 239 -0.47 7.27 -15.87
C CYS A 239 0.64 8.35 -15.86
N ILE A 240 1.90 7.94 -15.72
CA ILE A 240 3.04 8.85 -15.76
C ILE A 240 3.15 9.58 -17.12
N LYS A 241 3.65 10.82 -17.10
CA LYS A 241 3.83 11.68 -18.30
C LYS A 241 2.54 11.85 -19.13
N CYS A 242 1.38 12.00 -18.46
CA CYS A 242 0.06 12.18 -19.07
C CYS A 242 -0.42 11.00 -19.94
N ARG A 243 0.21 9.82 -19.84
CA ARG A 243 -0.30 8.61 -20.48
C ARG A 243 -1.65 8.23 -19.88
N ASN A 244 -2.58 7.75 -20.70
CA ASN A 244 -3.91 7.29 -20.24
C ASN A 244 -4.71 8.34 -19.46
N LYS A 245 -4.49 9.64 -19.73
CA LYS A 245 -5.13 10.75 -19.02
C LYS A 245 -6.65 10.64 -19.05
N ASP A 246 -7.25 10.38 -20.20
CA ASP A 246 -8.71 10.25 -20.33
C ASP A 246 -9.28 9.14 -19.43
N PHE A 247 -8.56 8.03 -19.25
CA PHE A 247 -8.95 6.95 -18.34
C PHE A 247 -8.80 7.36 -16.88
N ALA A 248 -7.72 8.06 -16.53
CA ALA A 248 -7.51 8.57 -15.19
C ALA A 248 -8.61 9.58 -14.82
N ASP A 249 -8.89 10.56 -15.68
CA ASP A 249 -9.92 11.58 -15.46
C ASP A 249 -11.33 10.94 -15.33
N ALA A 250 -11.61 9.91 -16.13
CA ALA A 250 -12.86 9.15 -16.02
C ALA A 250 -12.97 8.35 -14.71
N TRP A 251 -11.84 7.85 -14.18
CA TRP A 251 -11.79 7.08 -12.94
C TRP A 251 -11.87 7.96 -11.70
N GLU A 252 -11.33 9.18 -11.76
CA GLU A 252 -11.37 10.11 -10.63
C GLU A 252 -12.79 10.47 -10.18
N ASN A 253 -13.75 10.40 -11.11
CA ASN A 253 -15.17 10.69 -10.85
C ASN A 253 -16.04 9.42 -10.71
N ASP A 254 -15.45 8.22 -10.78
CA ASP A 254 -16.19 6.95 -10.68
C ASP A 254 -16.23 6.47 -9.22
N LEU A 255 -17.42 6.50 -8.61
CA LEU A 255 -17.66 6.04 -7.24
C LEU A 255 -17.24 4.58 -7.00
N GLY A 256 -17.17 3.76 -8.05
CA GLY A 256 -16.71 2.38 -7.97
C GLY A 256 -15.19 2.23 -7.92
N VAL A 257 -14.44 3.34 -7.90
CA VAL A 257 -12.98 3.38 -7.92
C VAL A 257 -12.44 3.97 -6.61
N HIS A 258 -11.56 3.25 -5.93
CA HIS A 258 -11.03 3.67 -4.63
C HIS A 258 -9.62 4.27 -4.74
N PRO A 259 -9.39 5.51 -4.25
CA PRO A 259 -8.07 6.12 -4.28
C PRO A 259 -7.15 5.57 -3.16
N LEU A 260 -5.90 5.30 -3.52
CA LEU A 260 -4.81 4.94 -2.62
C LEU A 260 -3.73 6.02 -2.70
N LYS A 261 -3.47 6.72 -1.59
CA LYS A 261 -2.44 7.77 -1.53
C LYS A 261 -1.16 7.24 -0.90
N PHE A 262 -0.05 7.33 -1.63
CA PHE A 262 1.29 6.96 -1.15
C PHE A 262 2.29 8.09 -1.45
N PRO A 263 3.49 8.08 -0.86
CA PRO A 263 4.57 8.95 -1.31
C PRO A 263 4.84 8.78 -2.80
N SER A 264 5.11 9.89 -3.50
CA SER A 264 5.39 9.88 -4.95
C SER A 264 6.52 8.91 -5.34
N GLU A 265 7.55 8.78 -4.51
CA GLU A 265 8.65 7.81 -4.71
C GLU A 265 8.14 6.36 -4.66
N THR A 266 7.30 6.04 -3.68
CA THR A 266 6.68 4.72 -3.52
C THR A 266 5.73 4.39 -4.67
N CYS A 267 5.01 5.37 -5.22
CA CYS A 267 4.20 5.16 -6.43
C CYS A 267 5.05 4.76 -7.64
N LEU A 268 6.22 5.39 -7.82
CA LEU A 268 7.16 5.04 -8.89
C LEU A 268 7.79 3.67 -8.67
N GLU A 269 8.17 3.35 -7.43
CA GLU A 269 8.70 2.05 -7.08
C GLU A 269 7.68 0.93 -7.31
N LEU A 270 6.42 1.14 -6.90
CA LEU A 270 5.34 0.20 -7.18
C LEU A 270 5.19 -0.03 -8.68
N LEU A 271 5.27 1.01 -9.50
CA LEU A 271 5.21 0.88 -10.95
C LEU A 271 6.39 0.05 -11.50
N LEU A 272 7.60 0.21 -10.95
CA LEU A 272 8.76 -0.60 -11.31
C LEU A 272 8.57 -2.08 -10.90
N ILE A 273 8.07 -2.33 -9.68
CA ILE A 273 7.76 -3.69 -9.19
C ILE A 273 6.76 -4.38 -10.13
N LEU A 274 5.69 -3.68 -10.50
CA LEU A 274 4.67 -4.18 -11.44
C LEU A 274 5.30 -4.46 -12.82
N GLY A 275 6.11 -3.54 -13.35
CA GLY A 275 6.80 -3.70 -14.63
C GLY A 275 7.74 -4.89 -14.67
N LEU A 276 8.58 -5.06 -13.64
CA LEU A 276 9.49 -6.20 -13.51
C LEU A 276 8.73 -7.51 -13.38
N SER A 277 7.63 -7.52 -12.63
CA SER A 277 6.78 -8.70 -12.52
C SER A 277 6.12 -9.06 -13.87
N THR A 278 5.63 -8.09 -14.64
CA THR A 278 5.12 -8.34 -16.00
C THR A 278 6.20 -8.90 -16.91
N ALA A 279 7.41 -8.31 -16.90
CA ALA A 279 8.52 -8.75 -17.74
C ALA A 279 8.98 -10.18 -17.43
N SER A 280 8.74 -10.67 -16.21
CA SER A 280 9.01 -12.07 -15.84
C SER A 280 8.04 -13.08 -16.47
N LEU A 281 6.91 -12.64 -17.03
CA LEU A 281 5.95 -13.51 -17.70
C LEU A 281 6.35 -13.75 -19.17
N PRO A 282 5.98 -14.91 -19.76
CA PRO A 282 6.10 -15.13 -21.20
C PRO A 282 5.44 -13.99 -22.00
N PRO A 283 6.00 -13.56 -23.15
CA PRO A 283 5.49 -12.42 -23.92
C PRO A 283 3.99 -12.47 -24.22
N SER A 284 3.43 -13.66 -24.46
CA SER A 284 2.00 -13.89 -24.70
C SER A 284 1.09 -13.57 -23.51
N LEU A 285 1.64 -13.49 -22.29
CA LEU A 285 0.93 -13.21 -21.04
C LEU A 285 1.22 -11.82 -20.49
N GLN A 286 2.08 -11.03 -21.13
CA GLN A 286 2.44 -9.68 -20.68
C GLN A 286 1.30 -8.67 -20.90
N CYS A 287 0.46 -8.91 -21.92
CA CYS A 287 -0.66 -8.05 -22.28
C CYS A 287 -1.99 -8.79 -22.16
N MET A 288 -3.04 -8.12 -21.69
CA MET A 288 -4.40 -8.65 -21.79
C MET A 288 -4.96 -8.37 -23.17
N ASN A 289 -5.12 -9.40 -24.01
CA ASN A 289 -5.89 -9.26 -25.25
C ASN A 289 -7.30 -8.78 -24.90
N SER A 290 -7.77 -7.72 -25.56
CA SER A 290 -9.12 -7.18 -25.36
C SER A 290 -10.16 -8.30 -25.42
N TYR A 291 -11.00 -8.43 -24.40
CA TYR A 291 -12.12 -9.37 -24.39
C TYR A 291 -12.96 -9.19 -25.67
N GLN A 292 -12.84 -10.11 -26.62
CA GLN A 292 -13.81 -10.23 -27.71
C GLN A 292 -15.03 -10.96 -27.16
N VAL A 293 -15.94 -10.22 -26.52
CA VAL A 293 -17.29 -10.75 -26.31
C VAL A 293 -17.90 -10.84 -27.71
N ARG A 294 -18.03 -12.05 -28.25
CA ARG A 294 -18.85 -12.28 -29.45
C ARG A 294 -20.26 -11.87 -29.06
N ASN A 295 -20.73 -10.75 -29.60
CA ASN A 295 -22.16 -10.48 -29.64
C ASN A 295 -22.76 -11.56 -30.52
N SER A 296 -23.27 -12.64 -29.92
CA SER A 296 -24.23 -13.50 -30.59
C SER A 296 -25.47 -12.65 -30.80
N ILE A 297 -25.62 -12.16 -32.02
CA ILE A 297 -26.87 -11.61 -32.52
C ILE A 297 -27.85 -12.79 -32.55
N TYR A 298 -28.87 -12.72 -31.72
CA TYR A 298 -30.12 -13.46 -31.93
C TYR A 298 -31.06 -12.57 -32.73
#